data_AF-A0A1H9FMF9-F1
#
_entry.id   AF-A0A1H9FMF9-F1
#
_cell.length_a   1.000
_cell.length_b   1.000
_cell.length_c   1.000
_cell.angle_alpha   90.00
_cell.angle_beta   90.00
_cell.angle_gamma   90.00
#
_symmetry.space_group_name_H-M   'P 1'
#
loop_
_entity.id
_entity.type
_entity.pdbx_description
1 polymer ?
#
loop_
_entity_poly.entity_id
_entity_poly.type
_entity_poly.pdbx_seq_one_letter_code
_entity_poly.pdbx_strand_id
1 'polypeptide(L)'
;MKNGVYNILKARFLIDDDAMKNWRFIVFLILLAIIMIANTQRFEQKVFKIAKLTTEVKELRSEFVDRRSQLMKLKMESTVSEKMMEKQIFPSTVPPIKIKVKKEEEKTFLKKIWQ
;
A
#
# COMPACT_ATOMS: atom_id res chain seq x y z
N MET A 1 24.30 55.82 -0.33
CA MET A 1 23.71 54.53 0.10
C MET A 1 23.16 54.53 1.53
N LYS A 2 23.79 55.22 2.51
CA LYS A 2 23.34 55.23 3.92
C LYS A 2 21.94 55.80 4.18
N ASN A 3 21.51 56.77 3.36
CA ASN A 3 20.24 57.48 3.58
C ASN A 3 18.99 56.65 3.23
N GLY A 4 19.10 55.68 2.31
CA GLY A 4 17.97 54.84 1.91
C GLY A 4 17.52 53.88 3.02
N VAL A 5 18.48 53.21 3.67
CA VAL A 5 18.22 52.32 4.82
C VAL A 5 17.73 53.13 6.03
N TYR A 6 18.29 54.34 6.23
CA TYR A 6 17.88 55.22 7.31
C TYR A 6 16.44 55.76 7.15
N ASN A 7 15.99 56.01 5.92
CA ASN A 7 14.61 56.42 5.62
C ASN A 7 13.58 55.29 5.82
N ILE A 8 13.97 54.03 5.57
CA ILE A 8 13.14 52.85 5.87
C ILE A 8 12.99 52.67 7.39
N LEU A 9 14.09 52.81 8.14
CA LEU A 9 14.10 52.75 9.61
C LEU A 9 13.31 53.90 10.27
N LYS A 10 13.32 55.10 9.68
CA LYS A 10 12.52 56.26 10.14
C LYS A 10 11.04 56.21 9.73
N ALA A 11 10.58 55.10 9.14
CA ALA A 11 9.20 54.94 8.67
C ALA A 11 8.74 56.00 7.66
N ARG A 12 9.67 56.69 6.98
CA ARG A 12 9.32 57.72 5.99
C ARG A 12 8.57 57.12 4.78
N PHE A 13 8.81 55.84 4.51
CA PHE A 13 8.05 55.00 3.57
C PHE A 13 6.54 54.94 3.85
N LEU A 14 6.11 55.13 5.10
CA LEU A 14 4.69 55.11 5.48
C LEU A 14 4.04 56.51 5.46
N ILE A 15 4.83 57.59 5.38
CA ILE A 15 4.38 58.98 5.61
C ILE A 15 4.57 59.88 4.37
N ASP A 16 5.44 59.52 3.41
CA ASP A 16 5.58 60.25 2.14
C ASP A 16 4.32 60.14 1.26
N ASP A 17 4.14 61.04 0.29
CA ASP A 17 2.94 61.15 -0.58
C ASP A 17 2.53 59.85 -1.32
N ASP A 18 3.44 58.86 -1.44
CA ASP A 18 3.19 57.54 -2.04
C ASP A 18 2.79 56.46 -0.99
N ALA A 19 2.47 56.85 0.24
CA ALA A 19 2.11 55.99 1.37
C ALA A 19 1.00 54.97 1.06
N MET A 20 0.04 55.33 0.20
CA MET A 20 -1.05 54.44 -0.20
C MET A 20 -0.55 53.19 -0.95
N LYS A 21 0.49 53.31 -1.77
CA LYS A 21 1.10 52.19 -2.49
C LYS A 21 1.85 51.26 -1.52
N ASN A 22 2.49 51.84 -0.52
CA ASN A 22 3.27 51.16 0.49
C ASN A 22 2.39 50.39 1.48
N TRP A 23 1.22 50.92 1.84
CA TRP A 23 0.23 50.22 2.65
C TRP A 23 -0.33 48.97 1.95
N ARG A 24 -0.65 49.08 0.65
CA ARG A 24 -1.08 47.92 -0.17
C ARG A 24 -0.02 46.82 -0.22
N PHE A 25 1.26 47.20 -0.27
CA PHE A 25 2.38 46.25 -0.25
C PHE A 25 2.52 45.53 1.10
N ILE A 26 2.32 46.23 2.22
CA ILE A 26 2.37 45.62 3.56
C ILE A 26 1.22 44.62 3.74
N VAL A 27 0.01 44.96 3.33
CA VAL A 27 -1.14 44.05 3.36
C VAL A 27 -0.88 42.81 2.51
N PHE A 28 -0.25 42.97 1.34
CA PHE A 28 0.16 41.86 0.50
C PHE A 28 1.16 40.93 1.21
N LEU A 29 2.16 41.46 1.90
CA LEU A 29 3.13 40.64 2.66
C LEU A 29 2.48 39.90 3.83
N ILE A 30 1.56 40.54 4.55
CA ILE A 30 0.82 39.91 5.64
C ILE A 30 -0.05 38.77 5.10
N LEU A 31 -0.75 39.00 3.99
CA LEU A 31 -1.56 37.97 3.34
C LEU A 31 -0.69 36.79 2.89
N LEU A 32 0.48 37.07 2.32
CA LEU A 32 1.45 36.03 1.91
C LEU A 32 1.94 35.24 3.14
N ALA A 33 2.26 35.91 4.24
CA ALA A 33 2.65 35.26 5.48
C ALA A 33 1.54 34.34 6.04
N ILE A 34 0.28 34.79 6.01
CA ILE A 34 -0.87 33.97 6.41
C ILE A 34 -1.00 32.73 5.52
N ILE A 35 -0.85 32.88 4.20
CA ILE A 35 -0.88 31.75 3.26
C ILE A 35 0.23 30.76 3.56
N MET A 36 1.45 31.24 3.84
CA MET A 36 2.58 30.36 4.19
C MET A 36 2.31 29.58 5.47
N ILE A 37 1.83 30.24 6.53
CA ILE A 37 1.49 29.58 7.80
C ILE A 37 0.40 28.53 7.59
N ALA A 38 -0.66 28.86 6.85
CA ALA A 38 -1.75 27.94 6.56
C ALA A 38 -1.29 26.72 5.75
N ASN A 39 -0.36 26.91 4.82
CA ASN A 39 0.21 25.81 4.04
C ASN A 39 1.05 24.88 4.93
N THR A 40 1.92 25.43 5.78
CA THR A 40 2.74 24.64 6.71
C THR A 40 1.88 23.78 7.62
N GLN A 41 0.82 24.34 8.20
CA GLN A 41 -0.08 23.55 9.07
C GLN A 41 -0.76 22.40 8.31
N ARG A 42 -1.17 22.63 7.06
CA ARG A 42 -1.76 21.58 6.20
C ARG A 42 -0.74 20.51 5.82
N PHE A 43 0.51 20.91 5.59
CA PHE A 43 1.60 19.99 5.31
C PHE A 43 1.84 19.05 6.50
N GLU A 44 1.94 19.61 7.72
CA GLU A 44 2.10 18.83 8.95
C GLU A 44 0.97 17.80 9.13
N GLN A 45 -0.28 18.22 8.97
CA GLN A 45 -1.44 17.31 9.05
C GLN A 45 -1.36 16.15 8.06
N LYS A 46 -0.88 16.40 6.83
CA LYS A 46 -0.67 15.35 5.84
C LYS A 46 0.44 14.39 6.26
N VAL A 47 1.54 14.88 6.81
CA VAL A 47 2.64 14.04 7.32
C VAL A 47 2.14 13.13 8.44
N PHE A 48 1.37 13.65 9.39
CA PHE A 48 0.76 12.81 10.43
C PHE A 48 -0.17 11.74 9.85
N LYS A 49 -0.99 12.08 8.85
CA LYS A 49 -1.86 11.13 8.17
C LYS A 49 -1.04 10.03 7.46
N ILE A 50 0.05 10.40 6.80
CA ILE A 50 0.96 9.45 6.13
C ILE A 50 1.58 8.50 7.17
N ALA A 51 2.05 9.02 8.30
CA ALA A 51 2.61 8.19 9.37
C ALA A 51 1.58 7.19 9.91
N LYS A 52 0.34 7.63 10.15
CA LYS A 52 -0.77 6.74 10.59
C LYS A 52 -1.04 5.63 9.58
N LEU A 53 -1.18 5.98 8.29
CA LEU A 53 -1.42 5.00 7.23
C LEU A 53 -0.25 4.02 7.08
N THR A 54 0.98 4.48 7.25
CA THR A 54 2.17 3.62 7.20
C THR A 54 2.16 2.59 8.32
N THR A 55 1.77 2.99 9.53
CA THR A 55 1.59 2.07 10.66
C THR A 55 0.50 1.04 10.38
N GLU A 56 -0.66 1.47 9.87
CA GLU A 56 -1.77 0.58 9.51
C GLU A 56 -1.36 -0.46 8.45
N VAL A 57 -0.63 -0.04 7.41
CA VAL A 57 -0.09 -0.97 6.39
C VAL A 57 0.87 -1.99 7.02
N LYS A 58 1.70 -1.55 7.98
CA LYS A 58 2.63 -2.45 8.68
C LYS A 58 1.88 -3.48 9.54
N GLU A 59 0.84 -3.05 10.24
CA GLU A 59 -0.02 -3.93 11.04
C GLU A 59 -0.72 -4.98 10.18
N LEU A 60 -1.37 -4.55 9.09
CA LEU A 60 -2.03 -5.45 8.13
C LEU A 60 -1.04 -6.46 7.52
N ARG A 61 0.19 -6.02 7.24
CA ARG A 61 1.23 -6.92 6.73
C ARG A 61 1.65 -7.95 7.78
N SER A 62 1.75 -7.54 9.05
CA SER A 62 2.01 -8.48 10.15
C SER A 62 0.90 -9.51 10.27
N GLU A 63 -0.36 -9.06 10.26
CA GLU A 63 -1.52 -9.96 10.32
C GLU A 63 -1.53 -10.94 9.14
N PHE A 64 -1.27 -10.47 7.92
CA PHE A 64 -1.19 -11.34 6.75
C PHE A 64 -0.14 -12.44 6.90
N VAL A 65 1.05 -12.11 7.42
CA VAL A 65 2.13 -13.09 7.63
C VAL A 65 1.73 -14.12 8.69
N ASP A 66 1.13 -13.67 9.79
CA ASP A 66 0.66 -14.55 10.87
C ASP A 66 -0.43 -15.50 10.37
N ARG A 67 -1.44 -14.96 9.67
CA ARG A 67 -2.53 -15.75 9.06
C ARG A 67 -2.01 -16.74 8.04
N ARG A 68 -1.06 -16.35 7.19
CA ARG A 68 -0.42 -17.26 6.22
C ARG A 68 0.27 -18.42 6.92
N SER A 69 1.01 -18.13 8.00
CA SER A 69 1.67 -19.16 8.81
C SER A 69 0.65 -20.12 9.44
N GLN A 70 -0.43 -19.61 10.00
CA GLN A 70 -1.52 -20.43 10.54
C GLN A 70 -2.15 -21.34 9.48
N LEU A 71 -2.42 -20.82 8.28
CA LEU A 71 -2.96 -21.60 7.17
C LEU A 71 -2.00 -22.69 6.71
N MET A 72 -0.69 -22.40 6.65
CA MET A 72 0.30 -23.43 6.34
C MET A 72 0.28 -24.55 7.39
N LYS A 73 0.23 -24.21 8.67
CA LYS A 73 0.12 -25.19 9.76
C LYS A 73 -1.14 -26.06 9.62
N LEU A 74 -2.28 -25.45 9.33
CA LEU A 74 -3.54 -26.18 9.11
C LEU A 74 -3.52 -27.06 7.86
N LYS A 75 -2.79 -26.66 6.81
CA LYS A 75 -2.66 -27.43 5.56
C LYS A 75 -1.65 -28.57 5.67
N MET A 76 -0.80 -28.60 6.71
CA MET A 76 0.20 -29.67 6.85
C MET A 76 -0.46 -31.05 6.86
N GLU A 77 0.10 -31.95 6.08
CA GLU A 77 -0.41 -33.32 5.93
C GLU A 77 -0.50 -34.05 7.27
N SER A 78 0.43 -33.79 8.20
CA SER A 78 0.39 -34.31 9.57
C SER A 78 -0.84 -33.84 10.34
N THR A 79 -1.13 -32.53 10.32
CA THR A 79 -2.31 -31.94 10.99
C THR A 79 -3.61 -32.40 10.36
N VAL A 80 -3.64 -32.57 9.03
CA VAL A 80 -4.81 -33.13 8.34
C VAL A 80 -5.00 -34.60 8.70
N SER A 81 -3.93 -35.40 8.67
CA SER A 81 -3.97 -36.83 9.02
C SER A 81 -4.42 -37.04 10.46
N GLU A 82 -3.93 -36.21 11.39
CA GLU A 82 -4.31 -36.26 12.80
C GLU A 82 -5.81 -36.01 13.01
N LYS A 83 -6.37 -34.98 12.34
CA LYS A 83 -7.82 -34.73 12.37
C LYS A 83 -8.64 -35.81 11.67
N MET A 84 -8.07 -36.50 10.68
CA MET A 84 -8.75 -37.57 9.95
C MET A 84 -8.78 -38.89 10.73
N MET A 85 -7.92 -39.06 11.75
CA MET A 85 -7.97 -40.22 12.65
C MET A 85 -9.29 -40.33 13.41
N GLU A 86 -9.87 -39.20 13.85
CA GLU A 86 -11.20 -39.18 14.49
C GLU A 86 -12.29 -39.73 13.56
N LYS A 87 -12.10 -39.59 12.25
CA LYS A 87 -13.01 -40.09 11.21
C LYS A 87 -12.66 -41.51 10.74
N GLN A 88 -11.72 -42.19 11.40
CA GLN A 88 -11.21 -43.52 11.01
C GLN A 88 -10.59 -43.56 9.61
N ILE A 89 -10.11 -42.43 9.09
CA ILE A 89 -9.45 -42.33 7.77
C ILE A 89 -7.94 -42.26 8.00
N PHE A 90 -7.21 -43.20 7.39
CA PHE A 90 -5.75 -43.33 7.56
C PHE A 90 -5.00 -43.03 6.26
N PRO A 91 -3.80 -42.43 6.33
CA PRO A 91 -2.95 -42.28 5.16
C PRO A 91 -2.53 -43.66 4.62
N SER A 92 -2.59 -43.83 3.31
CA SER A 92 -2.15 -45.06 2.66
C SER A 92 -0.62 -45.14 2.67
N THR A 93 -0.06 -46.18 3.27
CA THR A 93 1.38 -46.49 3.22
C THR A 93 1.83 -46.93 1.82
N VAL A 94 0.89 -47.40 1.00
CA VAL A 94 1.15 -47.93 -0.34
C VAL A 94 0.83 -46.87 -1.39
N PRO A 95 1.74 -46.60 -2.36
CA PRO A 95 1.50 -45.64 -3.42
C PRO A 95 0.36 -46.11 -4.35
N PRO A 96 -0.47 -45.19 -4.88
CA PRO A 96 -1.55 -45.54 -5.79
C PRO A 96 -1.02 -46.04 -7.14
N ILE A 97 -1.60 -47.12 -7.65
CA ILE A 97 -1.25 -47.71 -8.93
C ILE A 97 -2.10 -47.06 -10.03
N LYS A 98 -1.45 -46.51 -11.07
CA LYS A 98 -2.15 -45.95 -12.23
C LYS A 98 -2.69 -47.08 -13.11
N ILE A 99 -3.99 -47.36 -13.01
CA ILE A 99 -4.68 -48.29 -13.90
C ILE A 99 -4.83 -47.61 -15.28
N LYS A 100 -3.94 -47.95 -16.22
CA LYS A 100 -4.13 -47.62 -17.64
C LYS A 100 -4.94 -48.73 -18.28
N VAL A 101 -6.20 -48.46 -18.58
CA VAL A 101 -7.04 -49.37 -19.38
C VAL A 101 -6.44 -49.43 -20.78
N LYS A 102 -5.76 -50.53 -21.13
CA LYS A 102 -5.46 -50.84 -22.53
C LYS A 102 -6.80 -51.17 -23.18
N LYS A 103 -7.39 -50.21 -23.89
CA LYS A 103 -8.43 -50.53 -24.87
C LYS A 103 -7.75 -51.35 -25.95
N GLU A 104 -8.23 -52.57 -26.21
CA GLU A 104 -7.87 -53.27 -27.43
C GLU A 104 -8.27 -52.37 -28.61
N GLU A 105 -7.34 -52.14 -29.53
CA GLU A 105 -7.67 -51.53 -30.81
C GLU A 105 -8.66 -52.46 -31.50
N GLU A 106 -9.96 -52.14 -31.41
CA GLU A 106 -10.94 -52.69 -32.34
C GLU A 106 -10.37 -52.44 -33.73
N LYS A 107 -10.17 -53.53 -34.49
CA LYS A 107 -9.66 -53.44 -35.86
C LYS A 107 -10.60 -52.55 -36.65
N THR A 108 -10.22 -51.27 -36.76
CA THR A 108 -10.96 -50.27 -37.53
C THR A 108 -11.21 -50.84 -38.90
N PHE A 109 -12.46 -50.70 -39.37
CA PHE A 109 -13.03 -51.18 -40.63
C PHE A 109 -12.05 -51.22 -41.82
N LEU A 110 -11.13 -50.27 -41.90
CA LEU A 110 -10.06 -50.15 -42.90
C LEU A 110 -9.01 -51.28 -42.88
N LYS A 111 -8.68 -51.90 -41.73
CA LYS A 111 -7.78 -53.08 -41.65
C LYS A 111 -8.43 -54.37 -42.14
N LYS A 112 -9.76 -54.42 -42.26
CA LYS A 112 -10.53 -55.57 -42.75
C LYS A 112 -10.69 -55.60 -44.28
N ILE A 113 -10.38 -54.48 -44.94
CA ILE A 113 -10.52 -54.29 -46.40
C ILE A 113 -9.22 -54.64 -47.15
N TRP A 114 -8.09 -54.70 -46.45
CA TRP A 114 -6.76 -54.98 -47.02
C TRP A 114 -6.14 -56.28 -46.47
N GLN A 115 -6.95 -57.32 -46.28
CA GLN A 115 -6.48 -58.69 -46.06
C GLN A 115 -7.29 -59.68 -46.89
#